data_AF-A0A1T3AJV2-F1
#
_entry.id   AF-A0A1T3AJV2-F1
#
_cell.length_a   1.000
_cell.length_b   1.000
_cell.length_c   1.000
_cell.angle_alpha   90.00
_cell.angle_beta   90.00
_cell.angle_gamma   90.00
#
_symmetry.space_group_name_H-M   'P 1'
#
loop_
_entity.id
_entity.type
_entity.pdbx_description
1 polymer ?
#
loop_
_entity_poly.entity_id
_entity_poly.type
_entity_poly.pdbx_seq_one_letter_code
_entity_poly.pdbx_strand_id
1 'polypeptide(L)'
;MRFSSTFALAASLAFLSFGAQAAAPSNWPSAAERENFVKDCTSAAQQSVDAKTAKDHCECGADKINAELSTAEIKELMTNQNAKQELKNKAVTAISSCKVVKKK
;
A
#
# COMPACT_ATOMS: atom_id res chain seq x y z
N MET A 1 -36.82 18.93 41.51
CA MET A 1 -35.79 17.87 41.57
C MET A 1 -35.81 17.16 40.23
N ARG A 2 -34.86 17.45 39.33
CA ARG A 2 -33.56 16.78 39.10
C ARG A 2 -33.61 16.10 37.72
N PHE A 3 -32.99 16.77 36.75
CA PHE A 3 -32.59 16.20 35.46
C PHE A 3 -31.70 14.97 35.70
N SER A 4 -31.90 13.91 34.93
CA SER A 4 -30.91 12.85 34.78
C SER A 4 -30.91 12.40 33.33
N SER A 5 -29.99 13.03 32.61
CA SER A 5 -29.49 12.65 31.30
C SER A 5 -28.66 11.37 31.45
N THR A 6 -28.93 10.35 30.65
CA THR A 6 -27.91 9.38 30.22
C THR A 6 -28.20 8.92 28.79
N PHE A 7 -27.51 9.58 27.87
CA PHE A 7 -27.28 9.16 26.51
C PHE A 7 -26.39 7.90 26.53
N ALA A 8 -26.94 6.73 26.24
CA ALA A 8 -26.16 5.49 26.13
C ALA A 8 -26.00 5.13 24.65
N LEU A 9 -25.03 5.77 24.01
CA LEU A 9 -24.48 5.38 22.71
C LEU A 9 -23.29 4.46 22.99
N ALA A 10 -23.46 3.16 22.81
CA ALA A 10 -22.37 2.19 22.85
C ALA A 10 -22.37 1.40 21.54
N ALA A 11 -21.35 1.71 20.75
CA ALA A 11 -21.09 1.28 19.41
C ALA A 11 -21.13 -0.25 19.22
N SER A 12 -21.84 -0.66 18.18
CA SER A 12 -21.57 -1.88 17.44
C SER A 12 -20.12 -1.87 16.95
N LEU A 13 -19.22 -2.53 17.68
CA LEU A 13 -17.90 -2.89 17.19
C LEU A 13 -18.06 -4.01 16.16
N ALA A 14 -18.37 -3.59 14.94
CA ALA A 14 -18.22 -4.40 13.75
C ALA A 14 -16.75 -4.84 13.61
N PHE A 15 -16.58 -6.13 13.37
CA PHE A 15 -15.53 -6.74 12.55
C PHE A 15 -14.33 -5.84 12.23
N LEU A 16 -13.24 -6.00 12.98
CA LEU A 16 -11.92 -5.88 12.39
C LEU A 16 -11.34 -7.28 12.28
N SER A 17 -11.80 -7.97 11.23
CA SER A 17 -10.97 -8.89 10.48
C SER A 17 -9.72 -8.12 10.05
N PHE A 18 -8.72 -8.03 10.93
CA PHE A 18 -7.37 -7.73 10.48
C PHE A 18 -6.97 -8.94 9.65
N GLY A 19 -7.16 -8.78 8.33
CA GLY A 19 -6.80 -9.76 7.34
C GLY A 19 -5.36 -10.18 7.59
N ALA A 20 -5.20 -11.44 7.98
CA ALA A 20 -4.31 -12.28 7.20
C ALA A 20 -4.77 -12.10 5.76
N GLN A 21 -4.18 -11.12 5.08
CA GLN A 21 -4.27 -11.01 3.64
C GLN A 21 -3.63 -12.30 3.18
N ALA A 22 -4.47 -13.32 2.97
CA ALA A 22 -4.08 -14.54 2.30
C ALA A 22 -3.27 -14.05 1.12
N ALA A 23 -1.99 -14.39 1.10
CA ALA A 23 -1.11 -14.00 0.03
C ALA A 23 -1.81 -14.49 -1.24
N ALA A 24 -2.45 -13.57 -1.95
CA ALA A 24 -2.79 -13.79 -3.34
C ALA A 24 -1.50 -14.30 -4.00
N PRO A 25 -1.57 -15.18 -5.01
CA PRO A 25 -0.38 -15.56 -5.76
C PRO A 25 0.41 -14.27 -6.06
N SER A 26 1.56 -14.16 -5.44
CA SER A 26 2.33 -12.93 -5.45
C SER A 26 2.96 -12.86 -6.82
N ASN A 27 2.54 -11.89 -7.62
CA ASN A 27 3.18 -11.59 -8.88
C ASN A 27 4.60 -11.05 -8.65
N TRP A 28 4.94 -10.59 -7.44
CA TRP A 28 6.34 -10.34 -7.09
C TRP A 28 7.19 -11.60 -7.25
N PRO A 29 8.38 -11.50 -7.87
CA PRO A 29 9.20 -12.70 -8.13
C PRO A 29 9.69 -13.38 -6.84
N SER A 30 9.77 -12.63 -5.74
CA SER A 30 9.97 -13.15 -4.39
C SER A 30 9.42 -12.20 -3.33
N ALA A 31 9.18 -12.72 -2.12
CA ALA A 31 8.80 -11.87 -0.97
C ALA A 31 9.88 -10.83 -0.65
N ALA A 32 11.16 -11.22 -0.75
CA ALA A 32 12.29 -10.33 -0.51
C ALA A 32 12.35 -9.16 -1.52
N GLU A 33 12.00 -9.39 -2.79
CA GLU A 33 11.94 -8.34 -3.80
C GLU A 33 10.81 -7.33 -3.53
N ARG A 34 9.65 -7.81 -3.07
CA ARG A 34 8.57 -6.94 -2.60
C ARG A 34 9.04 -6.09 -1.42
N GLU A 35 9.69 -6.71 -0.43
CA GLU A 35 10.18 -6.00 0.76
C GLU A 35 11.26 -4.98 0.41
N ASN A 36 12.19 -5.31 -0.50
CA ASN A 36 13.19 -4.37 -0.98
C ASN A 36 12.55 -3.18 -1.70
N PHE A 37 11.54 -3.41 -2.56
CA PHE A 37 10.79 -2.33 -3.19
C PHE A 37 10.14 -1.42 -2.14
N VAL A 38 9.46 -1.99 -1.15
CA VAL A 38 8.82 -1.20 -0.08
C VAL A 38 9.87 -0.41 0.70
N LYS A 39 11.02 -1.03 1.02
CA LYS A 39 12.14 -0.37 1.73
C LYS A 39 12.67 0.82 0.95
N ASP A 40 12.98 0.63 -0.33
CA ASP A 40 13.60 1.64 -1.17
C ASP A 40 12.62 2.78 -1.48
N CYS A 41 11.36 2.44 -1.77
CA CYS A 41 10.27 3.41 -1.88
C CYS A 41 10.10 4.21 -0.59
N THR A 42 10.10 3.55 0.58
CA THR A 42 9.92 4.22 1.89
C THR A 42 11.06 5.20 2.14
N SER A 43 12.32 4.77 1.92
CA SER A 43 13.50 5.61 2.08
C SER A 43 13.44 6.87 1.19
N ALA A 44 12.97 6.73 -0.05
CA ALA A 44 12.77 7.85 -0.96
C ALA A 44 11.60 8.76 -0.54
N ALA A 45 10.45 8.19 -0.17
CA ALA A 45 9.27 8.95 0.23
C ALA A 45 9.46 9.69 1.56
N GLN A 46 10.30 9.17 2.46
CA GLN A 46 10.68 9.80 3.72
C GLN A 46 11.35 11.18 3.54
N GLN A 47 11.86 11.48 2.34
CA GLN A 47 12.36 12.82 2.02
C GLN A 47 11.24 13.88 1.99
N SER A 48 9.96 13.47 1.99
CA SER A 48 8.79 14.35 1.86
C SER A 48 7.71 14.13 2.92
N VAL A 49 7.62 12.93 3.51
CA VAL A 49 6.61 12.57 4.52
C VAL A 49 7.24 11.80 5.68
N ASP A 50 6.51 11.62 6.77
CA ASP A 50 7.01 10.81 7.89
C ASP A 50 7.16 9.32 7.52
N ALA A 51 7.98 8.62 8.29
CA ALA A 51 8.30 7.21 8.07
C ALA A 51 7.08 6.29 7.96
N LYS A 52 6.05 6.53 8.78
CA LYS A 52 4.86 5.68 8.79
C LYS A 52 4.03 5.94 7.54
N THR A 53 3.79 7.20 7.21
CA THR A 53 3.08 7.63 6.00
C THR A 53 3.78 7.14 4.73
N ALA A 54 5.12 7.21 4.68
CA ALA A 54 5.92 6.66 3.59
C ALA A 54 5.74 5.14 3.46
N LYS A 55 5.86 4.41 4.56
CA LYS A 55 5.71 2.95 4.58
C LYS A 55 4.31 2.52 4.15
N ASP A 56 3.26 3.13 4.71
CA ASP A 56 1.86 2.82 4.36
C ASP A 56 1.61 3.07 2.85
N HIS A 57 2.17 4.15 2.27
CA HIS A 57 2.08 4.43 0.84
C HIS A 57 2.77 3.35 -0.01
N CYS A 58 3.99 2.99 0.34
CA CYS A 58 4.81 2.04 -0.41
C CYS A 58 4.28 0.60 -0.31
N GLU A 59 3.73 0.20 0.84
CA GLU A 59 3.05 -1.09 1.00
C GLU A 59 1.81 -1.17 0.11
N CYS A 60 0.97 -0.13 0.11
CA CYS A 60 -0.16 -0.05 -0.83
C CYS A 60 0.30 -0.11 -2.29
N GLY A 61 1.37 0.63 -2.63
CA GLY A 61 1.92 0.63 -3.98
C GLY A 61 2.38 -0.76 -4.41
N ALA A 62 3.04 -1.50 -3.50
CA ALA A 62 3.48 -2.86 -3.75
C ALA A 62 2.30 -3.83 -3.99
N ASP A 63 1.21 -3.65 -3.26
CA ASP A 63 0.01 -4.47 -3.39
C ASP A 63 -0.73 -4.16 -4.70
N LYS A 64 -0.80 -2.88 -5.11
CA LYS A 64 -1.38 -2.48 -6.39
C LYS A 64 -0.55 -2.94 -7.58
N ILE A 65 0.78 -2.84 -7.50
CA ILE A 65 1.67 -3.41 -8.51
C ILE A 65 1.44 -4.92 -8.61
N ASN A 66 1.34 -5.62 -7.47
CA ASN A 66 1.07 -7.05 -7.46
C ASN A 66 -0.26 -7.42 -8.14
N ALA A 67 -1.30 -6.62 -7.94
CA ALA A 67 -2.64 -6.88 -8.48
C ALA A 67 -2.76 -6.55 -9.98
N GLU A 68 -2.09 -5.49 -10.45
CA GLU A 68 -2.30 -4.92 -11.79
C GLU A 68 -1.20 -5.34 -12.80
N LEU A 69 -0.03 -5.75 -12.32
CA LEU A 69 1.11 -6.15 -13.16
C LEU A 69 1.43 -7.63 -12.96
N SER A 70 1.86 -8.26 -14.05
CA SER A 70 2.37 -9.63 -14.06
C SER A 70 3.79 -9.71 -13.51
N THR A 71 4.23 -10.91 -13.13
CA THR A 71 5.61 -11.15 -12.66
C THR A 71 6.68 -10.72 -13.66
N ALA A 72 6.44 -10.92 -14.97
CA ALA A 72 7.37 -10.51 -16.01
C ALA A 72 7.51 -8.98 -16.07
N GLU A 73 6.38 -8.27 -16.00
CA GLU A 73 6.33 -6.80 -15.97
C GLU A 73 7.01 -6.23 -14.73
N ILE A 74 6.75 -6.81 -13.55
CA ILE A 74 7.40 -6.41 -12.29
C ILE A 74 8.92 -6.63 -12.40
N LYS A 75 9.35 -7.80 -12.87
CA LYS A 75 10.78 -8.10 -13.07
C LYS A 75 11.43 -7.13 -14.04
N GLU A 76 10.76 -6.77 -15.14
CA GLU A 76 11.26 -5.79 -16.09
C GLU A 76 11.44 -4.42 -15.43
N LEU A 77 10.47 -3.95 -14.65
CA LEU A 77 10.59 -2.68 -13.91
C LEU A 77 11.72 -2.68 -12.89
N MET A 78 11.98 -3.81 -12.24
CA MET A 78 13.05 -3.94 -11.24
C MET A 78 14.46 -4.01 -11.85
N THR A 79 14.60 -4.68 -12.99
CA THR A 79 15.92 -5.01 -13.56
C THR A 79 16.32 -4.09 -14.71
N ASN A 80 15.35 -3.46 -15.37
CA ASN A 80 15.58 -2.62 -16.54
C ASN A 80 15.18 -1.16 -16.28
N GLN A 81 16.18 -0.31 -16.04
CA GLN A 81 15.99 1.14 -15.89
C GLN A 81 15.38 1.80 -17.15
N ASN A 82 15.54 1.16 -18.32
CA ASN A 82 14.98 1.58 -19.61
C ASN A 82 13.71 0.81 -19.98
N ALA A 83 13.00 0.24 -18.99
CA ALA A 83 11.69 -0.37 -19.19
C ALA A 83 10.77 0.56 -19.99
N LYS A 84 9.93 -0.03 -20.85
CA LYS A 84 9.04 0.71 -21.74
C LYS A 84 8.23 1.75 -20.96
N GLN A 85 8.07 2.94 -21.54
CA GLN A 85 7.36 4.03 -20.88
C GLN A 85 5.90 3.68 -20.58
N GLU A 86 5.26 2.87 -21.42
CA GLU A 86 3.92 2.32 -21.16
C GLU A 86 3.88 1.50 -19.88
N LEU A 87 4.87 0.63 -19.65
CA LEU A 87 4.96 -0.19 -18.45
C LEU A 87 5.22 0.66 -17.19
N LYS A 88 6.09 1.68 -17.30
CA LYS A 88 6.30 2.66 -16.22
C LYS A 88 5.00 3.41 -15.89
N ASN A 89 4.27 3.86 -16.90
CA ASN A 89 3.00 4.54 -16.74
C ASN A 89 1.94 3.63 -16.12
N LYS A 90 1.90 2.35 -16.50
CA LYS A 90 1.02 1.34 -15.91
C LYS A 90 1.29 1.19 -14.42
N ALA A 91 2.56 1.06 -14.02
CA ALA A 91 2.95 1.00 -12.61
C ALA A 91 2.54 2.27 -11.84
N VAL A 92 2.81 3.46 -12.39
CA VAL A 92 2.39 4.74 -11.79
C VAL A 92 0.86 4.83 -11.67
N THR A 93 0.13 4.35 -12.67
CA THR A 93 -1.33 4.33 -12.66
C THR A 93 -1.86 3.38 -11.58
N ALA A 94 -1.28 2.19 -11.43
CA ALA A 94 -1.65 1.23 -10.39
C ALA A 94 -1.51 1.86 -8.99
N ILE A 95 -0.39 2.53 -8.71
CA ILE A 95 -0.12 3.14 -7.40
C ILE A 95 -0.86 4.47 -7.19
N SER A 96 -1.45 5.08 -8.22
CA SER A 96 -2.12 6.40 -8.11
C SER A 96 -3.28 6.41 -7.11
N SER A 97 -3.87 5.24 -6.87
CA SER A 97 -4.94 5.02 -5.88
C SER A 97 -4.43 4.97 -4.43
N CYS A 98 -3.13 4.80 -4.21
CA CYS A 98 -2.48 4.74 -2.90
C CYS A 98 -2.26 6.12 -2.28
N LYS A 99 -3.25 7.01 -2.35
CA LYS A 99 -3.18 8.32 -1.71
C LYS A 99 -3.11 8.15 -0.21
N VAL A 100 -2.07 8.73 0.38
CA VAL A 100 -1.90 8.74 1.83
C VAL A 100 -2.90 9.73 2.42
N VAL A 101 -3.94 9.19 3.04
CA VAL A 101 -4.88 9.99 3.81
C VAL A 101 -4.14 10.38 5.08
N LYS A 102 -3.70 11.65 5.20
CA LYS A 102 -3.15 12.15 6.47
C LYS A 102 -4.17 11.85 7.57
N LYS A 103 -3.84 10.96 8.49
CA LYS A 103 -4.61 10.78 9.72
C LYS A 103 -4.46 12.09 10.51
N LYS A 104 -5.54 12.86 10.62
CA LYS A 104 -5.62 14.07 11.44
C LYS A 104 -5.48 13.72 12.91
#